data_AF-A0A955DX33-F1
#
_entry.id   AF-A0A955DX33-F1
#
_cell.length_a   1.000
_cell.length_b   1.000
_cell.length_c   1.000
_cell.angle_alpha   90.00
_cell.angle_beta   90.00
_cell.angle_gamma   90.00
#
_symmetry.space_group_name_H-M   'P 1'
#
loop_
_entity.id
_entity.type
_entity.pdbx_description
1 polymer ?
#
loop_
_entity_poly.entity_id
_entity_poly.type
_entity_poly.pdbx_seq_one_letter_code
_entity_poly.pdbx_strand_id
1 'polypeptide(L)'
;MWWTEQGAGLIGGLGGASIGVLGAMLGTTMGVLIPKGRAKRLVLSTLVGAIALGALIFGVGVVALATGQPYHVFYPLLLGGGLLTFIMTGLLPVAVMQYEIAFARLADGVPPGADGMMQRSPGTLRVIGEMWGPDGWLRRRVRP
;
A
#
# COMPACT_ATOMS: atom_id res chain seq x y z
N MET A 1 14.37 16.61 -30.92
CA MET A 1 13.90 15.41 -30.20
C MET A 1 14.71 15.26 -28.91
N TRP A 2 14.11 14.79 -27.81
CA TRP A 2 14.82 14.64 -26.54
C TRP A 2 15.59 13.32 -26.41
N TRP A 3 15.03 12.23 -26.93
CA TRP A 3 15.71 10.93 -26.98
C TRP A 3 15.28 10.12 -28.21
N THR A 4 16.02 9.05 -28.49
CA THR A 4 15.76 8.11 -29.59
C THR A 4 14.76 7.04 -29.19
N GLU A 5 14.19 6.31 -30.16
CA GLU A 5 13.27 5.18 -29.90
C GLU A 5 13.89 4.08 -29.04
N GLN A 6 15.17 3.75 -29.29
CA GLN A 6 15.89 2.78 -28.49
C GLN A 6 16.10 3.27 -27.04
N GLY A 7 16.37 4.58 -26.88
CA GLY A 7 16.42 5.21 -25.56
C GLY A 7 15.07 5.17 -24.84
N ALA A 8 13.96 5.39 -25.55
CA ALA A 8 12.62 5.28 -25.01
C ALA A 8 12.33 3.85 -24.49
N GLY A 9 12.77 2.83 -25.23
CA GLY A 9 12.67 1.43 -24.80
C GLY A 9 13.43 1.15 -23.50
N LEU A 10 14.66 1.66 -23.37
CA LEU A 10 15.46 1.51 -22.15
C LEU A 10 14.86 2.25 -20.96
N ILE A 11 14.41 3.49 -21.16
CA ILE A 11 13.74 4.29 -20.12
C ILE A 11 12.45 3.61 -19.67
N GLY A 12 11.64 3.13 -20.61
CA GLY A 12 10.40 2.41 -20.32
C GLY A 12 10.65 1.10 -19.56
N GLY A 13 11.63 0.30 -20.01
CA GLY A 13 11.97 -0.98 -19.39
C GLY A 13 12.56 -0.81 -17.99
N LEU A 14 13.62 -0.02 -17.84
CA LEU A 14 14.28 0.20 -16.55
C LEU A 14 13.39 0.99 -15.58
N GLY A 15 12.70 2.02 -16.08
CA GLY A 15 11.77 2.82 -15.30
C GLY A 15 10.60 1.98 -14.80
N GLY A 16 9.96 1.22 -15.71
CA GLY A 16 8.85 0.33 -15.37
C GLY A 16 9.24 -0.75 -14.36
N ALA A 17 10.39 -1.42 -14.57
CA ALA A 17 10.87 -2.44 -13.63
C ALA A 17 11.16 -1.85 -12.24
N SER A 18 11.81 -0.69 -12.17
CA SER A 18 12.11 -0.01 -10.90
C SER A 18 10.84 0.38 -10.16
N ILE A 19 9.87 0.96 -10.87
CA ILE A 19 8.56 1.33 -10.30
C ILE A 19 7.82 0.08 -9.82
N GLY A 20 7.86 -1.03 -10.58
CA GLY A 20 7.24 -2.29 -10.20
C GLY A 20 7.80 -2.86 -8.90
N VAL A 21 9.12 -2.89 -8.76
CA VAL A 21 9.80 -3.35 -7.52
C VAL A 21 9.46 -2.45 -6.34
N LEU A 22 9.55 -1.12 -6.51
CA LEU A 22 9.20 -0.17 -5.45
C LEU A 22 7.72 -0.26 -5.06
N GLY A 23 6.83 -0.47 -6.03
CA GLY A 23 5.40 -0.68 -5.82
C GLY A 23 5.12 -1.96 -5.04
N ALA A 24 5.80 -3.07 -5.36
CA ALA A 24 5.71 -4.31 -4.61
C ALA A 24 6.22 -4.17 -3.16
N MET A 25 7.34 -3.47 -2.96
CA MET A 25 7.86 -3.17 -1.62
C MET A 25 6.88 -2.31 -0.81
N LEU A 26 6.29 -1.28 -1.42
CA LEU A 26 5.29 -0.44 -0.77
C LEU A 26 4.02 -1.26 -0.45
N GLY A 27 3.53 -2.07 -1.39
CA GLY A 27 2.34 -2.90 -1.20
C GLY A 27 2.51 -3.93 -0.08
N THR A 28 3.65 -4.61 -0.02
CA THR A 28 3.97 -5.56 1.07
C THR A 28 4.11 -4.85 2.42
N THR A 29 4.78 -3.70 2.44
CA THR A 29 4.88 -2.83 3.63
C THR A 29 3.48 -2.42 4.12
N MET A 30 2.61 -1.99 3.21
CA MET A 30 1.23 -1.63 3.52
C MET A 30 0.45 -2.83 4.09
N GLY A 31 0.52 -4.00 3.45
CA GLY A 31 -0.18 -5.21 3.89
C GLY A 31 0.26 -5.71 5.27
N VAL A 32 1.53 -5.51 5.65
CA VAL A 32 2.08 -6.01 6.93
C VAL A 32 2.00 -4.97 8.07
N LEU A 33 2.23 -3.69 7.78
CA LEU A 33 2.36 -2.64 8.79
C LEU A 33 1.06 -1.88 9.08
N ILE A 34 0.17 -1.73 8.10
CA ILE A 34 -1.12 -1.05 8.30
C ILE A 34 -1.98 -1.78 9.36
N PRO A 35 -2.15 -3.12 9.32
CA PRO A 35 -2.94 -3.82 10.34
C PRO A 35 -2.39 -3.69 11.76
N LYS A 36 -1.10 -3.36 11.89
CA LYS A 36 -0.41 -3.15 13.17
C LYS A 36 -0.46 -1.69 13.64
N GLY A 37 -1.09 -0.79 12.86
CA GLY A 37 -1.12 0.65 13.14
C GLY A 37 0.25 1.33 13.07
N ARG A 38 1.24 0.72 12.42
CA ARG A 38 2.64 1.22 12.39
C ARG A 38 2.98 1.91 11.08
N ALA A 39 4.03 2.73 11.12
CA ALA A 39 4.64 3.38 9.95
C ALA A 39 3.70 4.28 9.12
N LYS A 40 2.60 4.80 9.71
CA LYS A 40 1.63 5.69 9.03
C LYS A 40 2.30 6.82 8.27
N ARG A 41 3.19 7.55 8.93
CA ARG A 41 3.87 8.70 8.31
C ARG A 41 4.68 8.29 7.08
N LEU A 42 5.41 7.17 7.16
CA LEU A 42 6.26 6.69 6.07
C LEU A 42 5.42 6.22 4.87
N VAL A 43 4.36 5.43 5.10
CA VAL A 43 3.49 4.95 4.03
C VAL A 43 2.78 6.12 3.33
N LEU A 44 2.17 7.03 4.11
CA LEU A 44 1.45 8.17 3.54
C LEU A 44 2.40 9.17 2.86
N SER A 45 3.59 9.43 3.42
CA SER A 45 4.56 10.30 2.76
C SER A 45 5.06 9.73 1.44
N THR A 46 5.26 8.41 1.38
CA THR A 46 5.68 7.74 0.14
C THR A 46 4.59 7.79 -0.91
N LEU A 47 3.32 7.59 -0.53
CA LEU A 47 2.19 7.74 -1.46
C LEU A 47 2.07 9.18 -1.99
N VAL A 48 2.12 10.19 -1.11
CA VAL A 48 2.05 11.60 -1.51
C VAL A 48 3.26 11.99 -2.38
N GLY A 49 4.46 11.50 -2.03
CA GLY A 49 5.66 11.70 -2.84
C GLY A 49 5.54 11.08 -4.23
N ALA A 50 4.99 9.87 -4.33
CA ALA A 50 4.74 9.21 -5.62
C ALA A 50 3.69 9.96 -6.46
N ILE A 51 2.63 10.50 -5.84
CA ILE A 51 1.64 11.35 -6.52
C ILE A 51 2.31 12.61 -7.07
N ALA A 52 3.08 13.32 -6.24
CA ALA A 52 3.77 14.54 -6.66
C ALA A 52 4.75 14.27 -7.81
N LEU A 53 5.54 13.19 -7.72
CA LEU A 53 6.45 12.78 -8.78
C LEU A 53 5.70 12.41 -10.07
N GLY A 54 4.62 11.64 -9.96
CA GLY A 54 3.76 11.30 -11.09
C GLY A 54 3.19 12.55 -11.77
N ALA A 55 2.71 13.52 -10.99
CA ALA A 55 2.12 14.74 -11.49
C ALA A 55 3.14 15.60 -12.24
N LEU A 56 4.38 15.66 -11.73
CA LEU A 56 5.49 16.34 -12.41
C LEU A 56 5.81 15.66 -13.75
N ILE A 57 5.97 14.33 -13.76
CA ILE A 57 6.26 13.56 -14.98
C ILE A 57 5.13 13.73 -16.00
N PHE A 58 3.88 13.67 -15.55
CA PHE A 58 2.71 13.89 -16.38
C PHE A 58 2.71 15.30 -16.98
N GLY A 59 3.00 16.33 -16.16
CA GLY A 59 3.13 17.71 -16.62
C GLY A 59 4.21 17.88 -17.68
N VAL A 60 5.38 17.25 -17.51
CA VAL A 60 6.43 17.22 -18.54
C VAL A 60 5.93 16.54 -19.82
N GLY A 61 5.14 15.47 -19.71
CA GLY A 61 4.49 14.82 -20.84
C GLY A 61 3.53 15.73 -21.60
N VAL A 62 2.76 16.56 -20.87
CA VAL A 62 1.86 17.57 -21.48
C VAL A 62 2.67 18.63 -22.23
N VAL A 63 3.77 19.12 -21.65
CA VAL A 63 4.69 20.06 -22.32
C VAL A 63 5.33 19.42 -23.56
N ALA A 64 5.72 18.16 -23.50
CA ALA A 64 6.27 17.43 -24.64
C ALA A 64 5.24 17.32 -25.78
N LEU A 65 3.98 17.02 -25.44
CA LEU A 65 2.88 16.97 -26.41
C LEU A 65 2.64 18.35 -27.04
N ALA A 66 2.59 19.41 -26.23
CA ALA A 66 2.35 20.78 -26.71
C ALA A 66 3.49 21.33 -27.59
N THR A 67 4.71 20.85 -27.40
CA THR A 67 5.89 21.24 -28.20
C THR A 67 6.11 20.36 -29.44
N GLY A 68 5.17 19.44 -29.74
CA GLY A 68 5.24 18.59 -30.92
C GLY A 68 6.34 17.53 -30.85
N GLN A 69 6.72 17.08 -29.64
CA GLN A 69 7.67 15.98 -29.51
C GLN A 69 7.09 14.70 -30.15
N PRO A 70 7.95 13.79 -30.63
CA PRO A 70 7.51 12.54 -31.22
C PRO A 70 6.86 11.61 -30.18
N TYR A 71 6.06 10.65 -30.67
CA TYR A 71 5.26 9.73 -29.85
C TYR A 71 6.07 9.02 -28.75
N HIS A 72 7.27 8.55 -29.07
CA HIS A 72 8.15 7.86 -28.13
C HIS A 72 8.69 8.74 -26.98
N VAL A 73 8.48 10.06 -27.03
CA VAL A 73 8.83 10.99 -25.95
C VAL A 73 7.61 11.29 -25.08
N PHE A 74 6.53 11.81 -25.66
CA PHE A 74 5.38 12.27 -24.85
C PHE A 74 4.55 11.11 -24.30
N TYR A 75 4.40 10.01 -25.05
CA TYR A 75 3.52 8.90 -24.67
C TYR A 75 3.94 8.23 -23.35
N PRO A 76 5.22 7.81 -23.16
CA PRO A 76 5.63 7.20 -21.89
C PRO A 76 5.54 8.18 -20.70
N LEU A 77 5.77 9.48 -20.91
CA LEU A 77 5.64 10.49 -19.86
C LEU A 77 4.17 10.69 -19.44
N LEU A 78 3.26 10.83 -20.40
CA LEU A 78 1.83 10.95 -20.12
C LEU A 78 1.27 9.68 -19.51
N LEU A 79 1.59 8.52 -20.07
CA LEU A 79 1.07 7.24 -19.59
C LEU A 79 1.65 6.91 -18.21
N GLY A 80 2.98 6.93 -18.06
CA GLY A 80 3.64 6.60 -16.80
C GLY A 80 3.32 7.60 -15.68
N GLY A 81 3.43 8.90 -15.96
CA GLY A 81 3.09 9.95 -15.01
C GLY A 81 1.60 9.94 -14.65
N GLY A 82 0.73 9.76 -15.64
CA GLY A 82 -0.72 9.69 -15.44
C GLY A 82 -1.10 8.48 -14.58
N LEU A 83 -0.67 7.28 -14.96
CA LEU A 83 -0.92 6.05 -14.19
C LEU A 83 -0.43 6.20 -12.75
N LEU A 84 0.81 6.66 -12.54
CA LEU A 84 1.36 6.83 -11.20
C LEU A 84 0.52 7.83 -10.38
N THR A 85 0.15 8.97 -10.96
CA THR A 85 -0.65 9.99 -10.28
C THR A 85 -2.03 9.48 -9.91
N PHE A 86 -2.79 8.96 -10.89
CA PHE A 86 -4.19 8.60 -10.69
C PHE A 86 -4.34 7.36 -9.81
N ILE A 87 -3.50 6.34 -10.00
CA ILE A 87 -3.55 5.11 -9.19
C ILE A 87 -3.19 5.45 -7.74
N MET A 88 -2.09 6.17 -7.51
CA MET A 88 -1.66 6.48 -6.14
C MET A 88 -2.63 7.44 -5.45
N THR A 89 -3.23 8.38 -6.18
CA THR A 89 -4.29 9.25 -5.65
C THR A 89 -5.51 8.44 -5.22
N GLY A 90 -5.94 7.46 -6.02
CA GLY A 90 -7.03 6.56 -5.65
C GLY A 90 -6.69 5.64 -4.47
N LEU A 91 -5.43 5.26 -4.32
CA LEU A 91 -4.95 4.40 -3.23
C LEU A 91 -4.81 5.14 -1.89
N LEU A 92 -4.51 6.44 -1.91
CA LEU A 92 -4.33 7.26 -0.71
C LEU A 92 -5.52 7.21 0.28
N PRO A 93 -6.79 7.44 -0.13
CA PRO A 93 -7.93 7.36 0.81
C PRO A 93 -8.12 5.95 1.37
N VAL A 94 -7.84 4.91 0.57
CA VAL A 94 -7.89 3.52 1.04
C VAL A 94 -6.84 3.29 2.13
N ALA A 95 -5.61 3.76 1.92
CA ALA A 95 -4.55 3.64 2.92
C ALA A 95 -4.89 4.37 4.22
N VAL A 96 -5.45 5.59 4.12
CA VAL A 96 -5.90 6.37 5.29
C VAL A 96 -6.99 5.62 6.07
N MET A 97 -8.03 5.15 5.38
CA MET A 97 -9.14 4.39 5.98
C MET A 97 -8.64 3.13 6.70
N GLN A 98 -7.72 2.39 6.09
CA GLN A 98 -7.17 1.18 6.71
C GLN A 98 -6.36 1.48 7.97
N TYR A 99 -5.66 2.62 8.02
CA TYR A 99 -5.01 3.07 9.24
C TYR A 99 -6.02 3.43 10.33
N GLU A 100 -7.12 4.11 9.99
CA GLU A 100 -8.18 4.44 10.96
C GLU A 100 -8.81 3.18 11.57
N ILE A 101 -9.12 2.19 10.73
CA ILE A 101 -9.60 0.87 11.18
C ILE A 101 -8.60 0.22 12.13
N ALA A 102 -7.31 0.25 11.79
CA ALA A 102 -6.27 -0.34 12.66
C ALA A 102 -6.15 0.38 14.00
N PHE A 103 -6.22 1.71 14.04
CA PHE A 103 -6.19 2.47 15.29
C PHE A 103 -7.44 2.24 16.15
N ALA A 104 -8.62 2.15 15.56
CA ALA A 104 -9.86 1.83 16.28
C ALA A 104 -9.78 0.46 16.97
N ARG A 105 -9.28 -0.57 16.27
CA ARG A 105 -9.07 -1.92 16.84
C ARG A 105 -8.14 -1.92 18.05
N LEU A 106 -7.07 -1.12 17.99
CA LEU A 106 -6.14 -0.98 19.11
C LEU A 106 -6.77 -0.25 20.30
N ALA A 107 -7.64 0.74 20.06
CA ALA A 107 -8.39 1.43 21.11
C ALA A 107 -9.41 0.50 21.80
N ASP A 108 -10.03 -0.40 21.04
CA ASP A 108 -10.97 -1.40 21.56
C ASP A 108 -10.28 -2.59 22.26
N GLY A 109 -8.94 -2.59 22.35
CA GLY A 109 -8.16 -3.65 22.98
C GLY A 109 -8.09 -4.96 22.19
N VAL A 110 -8.53 -4.98 20.93
CA VAL A 110 -8.49 -6.15 20.07
C VAL A 110 -7.05 -6.33 19.54
N PRO A 111 -6.35 -7.43 19.90
CA PRO A 111 -4.96 -7.61 19.48
C PRO A 111 -4.87 -7.85 17.96
N PRO A 112 -3.80 -7.34 17.29
CA PRO A 112 -3.61 -7.52 15.86
C PRO A 112 -3.54 -9.01 15.47
N GLY A 113 -4.44 -9.47 14.60
CA GLY A 113 -4.50 -10.87 14.14
C GLY A 113 -5.54 -11.76 14.84
N ALA A 114 -6.38 -11.19 15.71
CA ALA A 114 -7.51 -11.90 16.34
C ALA A 114 -8.61 -12.34 15.33
N ASP A 115 -8.56 -11.81 14.11
CA ASP A 115 -9.50 -12.00 13.01
C ASP A 115 -9.64 -13.49 12.62
N GLY A 116 -8.53 -14.24 12.66
CA GLY A 116 -8.51 -15.69 12.42
C GLY A 116 -8.92 -16.53 13.64
N MET A 117 -8.98 -15.94 14.83
CA MET A 117 -9.40 -16.60 16.08
C MET A 117 -10.87 -16.35 16.39
N MET A 118 -11.45 -15.25 15.88
CA MET A 118 -12.90 -15.00 15.85
C MET A 118 -13.59 -15.68 14.67
N GLN A 119 -13.11 -16.85 14.23
CA GLN A 119 -13.90 -17.71 13.35
C GLN A 119 -15.01 -18.33 14.20
N ARG A 120 -16.19 -17.72 14.11
CA ARG A 120 -17.43 -18.12 14.78
C ARG A 120 -17.66 -19.62 14.64
N SER A 121 -17.51 -20.36 15.75
CA SER A 121 -18.27 -21.61 15.93
C SER A 121 -19.73 -21.20 16.15
N PRO A 122 -20.67 -21.57 15.27
CA PRO A 122 -22.07 -21.27 15.49
C PRO A 122 -22.54 -22.12 16.68
N GLY A 123 -22.86 -21.47 17.81
CA GLY A 123 -23.63 -22.12 18.89
C GLY A 123 -23.04 -22.12 20.29
N THR A 124 -21.93 -21.43 20.59
CA THR A 124 -21.50 -21.31 22.01
C THR A 124 -20.89 -19.95 22.29
N LEU A 125 -21.72 -19.03 22.79
CA LEU A 125 -21.26 -17.88 23.57
C LEU A 125 -20.74 -18.42 24.91
N ARG A 126 -19.49 -18.90 24.94
CA ARG A 126 -18.72 -18.96 26.18
C ARG A 126 -17.45 -18.15 26.00
N VAL A 127 -17.40 -17.11 26.79
CA VAL A 127 -16.30 -16.19 27.07
C VAL A 127 -14.94 -16.91 26.96
N ILE A 128 -14.25 -16.72 25.82
CA ILE A 128 -12.78 -16.93 25.71
C ILE A 128 -12.06 -15.73 26.37
N GLY A 129 -12.64 -15.19 27.45
CA GLY A 129 -12.03 -14.22 28.35
C GLY A 129 -11.47 -14.88 29.60
N GLU A 130 -11.90 -16.12 29.93
CA GLU A 130 -11.40 -16.84 31.11
C GLU A 130 -10.09 -17.61 30.87
N MET A 131 -9.55 -17.61 29.65
CA MET A 131 -8.35 -18.39 29.30
C MET A 131 -7.04 -17.60 29.37
N TRP A 132 -7.07 -16.31 29.73
CA TRP A 132 -5.86 -15.49 29.83
C TRP A 132 -5.55 -15.10 31.28
N GLY A 133 -4.65 -15.85 31.91
CA GLY A 133 -3.92 -15.45 33.11
C GLY A 133 -2.57 -14.78 32.75
N PRO A 134 -1.98 -13.96 33.64
CA PRO A 134 -0.73 -13.23 33.39
C PRO A 134 0.51 -14.11 33.09
N ASP A 135 0.37 -15.43 33.16
CA ASP A 135 1.42 -16.45 33.13
C ASP A 135 1.39 -17.38 31.89
N GLY A 136 0.51 -17.11 30.91
CA GLY A 136 0.74 -17.49 29.50
C GLY A 136 0.77 -18.98 29.13
N TRP A 137 0.39 -19.95 29.99
CA TRP A 137 0.30 -21.36 29.61
C TRP A 137 -0.89 -22.14 30.22
N LEU A 138 -1.57 -22.89 29.34
CA LEU A 138 -2.64 -23.86 29.65
C LEU A 138 -2.14 -25.03 30.49
N ARG A 139 -2.60 -25.18 31.74
CA ARG A 139 -2.73 -26.52 32.34
C ARG A 139 -4.09 -27.10 31.99
N ARG A 140 -4.12 -28.00 30.99
CA ARG A 140 -5.15 -29.03 30.88
C ARG A 140 -5.22 -29.77 32.22
N ARG A 141 -6.22 -29.49 33.04
CA ARG A 141 -6.66 -30.45 34.07
C ARG A 141 -7.73 -31.33 33.44
N VAL A 142 -7.27 -32.42 32.82
CA VAL A 142 -8.08 -33.64 32.73
C VAL A 142 -8.31 -34.06 34.18
N ARG A 143 -9.56 -34.09 34.64
CA ARG A 143 -9.92 -34.71 35.91
C ARG A 143 -10.43 -36.13 35.63
N PRO A 144 -10.14 -37.10 36.53
CA PRO A 144 -10.56 -38.50 36.41
C PRO A 144 -12.08 -38.66 36.48
#